data_AF-A0A7C3JP89-F1
#
_entry.id   AF-A0A7C3JP89-F1
#
_cell.length_a   1.000
_cell.length_b   1.000
_cell.length_c   1.000
_cell.angle_alpha   90.00
_cell.angle_beta   90.00
_cell.angle_gamma   90.00
#
_symmetry.space_group_name_H-M   'P 1'
#
loop_
_entity.id
_entity.type
_entity.pdbx_description
1 polymer ?
#
loop_
_entity_poly.entity_id
_entity_poly.type
_entity_poly.pdbx_seq_one_letter_code
_entity_poly.pdbx_strand_id
1 'polypeptide(L)' 'MLLKPERIGIRLSTSYAMFPSAAVSGFYFSHPESLYFAVGKVGRDQLEDYAHRKGWSVAEAERWLAPYLAYHRQ' A
#
# COMPACT_ATOMS: atom_id res chain seq x y z
N MET A 1 7.83 8.02 -14.99
CA MET A 1 7.00 9.09 -14.41
C MET A 1 5.65 8.50 -14.02
N LEU A 2 5.09 8.83 -12.86
CA LEU A 2 3.75 8.36 -12.45
C LEU A 2 2.64 9.19 -13.13
N LEU A 3 1.45 8.61 -13.23
CA LEU A 3 0.27 9.28 -13.77
C LEU A 3 -0.27 10.35 -12.79
N LYS A 4 -0.94 11.37 -13.33
CA LYS A 4 -1.65 12.41 -12.56
C LYS A 4 -3.17 12.17 -12.66
N PRO A 5 -3.79 11.48 -11.69
CA PRO A 5 -5.19 11.05 -11.79
C PRO A 5 -6.19 12.21 -11.90
N GLU A 6 -5.82 13.40 -11.43
CA GLU A 6 -6.67 14.59 -11.47
C GLU A 6 -6.95 15.04 -12.92
N ARG A 7 -6.06 14.70 -13.87
CA ARG A 7 -6.24 15.00 -15.31
C ARG A 7 -7.43 14.27 -15.92
N ILE A 8 -7.88 13.19 -15.30
CA ILE A 8 -9.05 12.41 -15.70
C ILE A 8 -10.17 12.49 -14.67
N GLY A 9 -10.11 13.46 -13.75
CA GLY A 9 -11.14 13.70 -12.73
C GLY A 9 -11.13 12.72 -11.55
N ILE A 10 -10.13 11.83 -11.45
CA ILE A 10 -9.99 10.91 -10.31
C ILE A 10 -9.32 11.62 -9.14
N ARG A 11 -9.86 11.42 -7.94
CA ARG A 11 -9.31 11.95 -6.68
C ARG A 11 -9.19 10.84 -5.64
N LEU A 12 -8.28 11.02 -4.67
CA LEU A 12 -8.09 10.12 -3.54
C LEU A 12 -8.63 10.77 -2.26
N SER A 13 -9.36 9.99 -1.46
CA SER A 13 -9.72 10.38 -0.10
C SER A 13 -8.48 10.37 0.82
N THR A 14 -8.65 10.84 2.06
CA THR A 14 -7.62 10.73 3.11
C THR A 14 -7.27 9.28 3.46
N SER A 15 -8.16 8.33 3.15
CA SER A 15 -7.94 6.88 3.27
C SER A 15 -7.50 6.21 1.97
N TYR A 16 -7.17 6.98 0.93
CA TYR A 16 -6.77 6.52 -0.40
C TYR A 16 -7.84 5.74 -1.19
N ALA A 17 -9.12 5.86 -0.82
CA ALA A 17 -10.20 5.41 -1.69
C ALA A 17 -10.32 6.34 -2.91
N MET A 18 -10.61 5.78 -4.09
CA MET A 18 -10.80 6.55 -5.32
C MET A 18 -12.22 7.11 -5.46
N PHE A 19 -12.33 8.32 -6.01
CA PHE A 19 -13.58 8.95 -6.42
C PHE A 19 -13.50 9.41 -7.89
N PRO A 20 -14.50 9.10 -8.75
CA PRO A 20 -15.70 8.30 -8.49
C PRO A 20 -15.38 6.84 -8.15
N SER A 21 -16.31 6.13 -7.50
CA SER A 21 -16.09 4.76 -7.00
C SER A 21 -15.91 3.72 -8.11
N ALA A 22 -16.47 3.96 -9.30
CA ALA A 22 -16.22 3.17 -10.50
C ALA A 22 -14.83 3.50 -11.08
N ALA A 23 -13.77 3.16 -10.35
CA ALA A 23 -12.39 3.43 -10.71
C ALA A 23 -11.47 2.26 -10.36
N VAL A 24 -10.43 2.06 -11.16
CA VAL A 24 -9.38 1.05 -10.97
C VAL A 24 -8.01 1.69 -11.22
N SER A 25 -7.03 1.34 -10.41
CA SER A 25 -5.62 1.77 -10.57
C SER A 25 -4.68 0.65 -10.18
N GLY A 26 -3.50 0.59 -10.78
CA GLY A 26 -2.49 -0.42 -10.46
C GLY A 26 -1.18 -0.19 -11.19
N PHE A 27 -0.31 -1.19 -11.10
CA PHE A 27 0.99 -1.23 -11.78
C PHE A 27 0.97 -2.28 -12.89
N TYR A 28 1.78 -2.06 -13.92
CA TYR A 28 2.04 -3.04 -14.97
C TYR A 28 3.39 -3.72 -14.73
N PHE A 29 3.40 -5.04 -14.75
CA PHE A 29 4.60 -5.88 -14.73
C PHE A 29 4.63 -6.70 -16.02
N SER A 30 5.78 -6.77 -16.70
CA SER A 30 5.92 -7.44 -18.01
C SER A 30 6.81 -8.68 -17.98
N HIS A 31 7.31 -9.08 -16.81
CA HIS A 31 8.15 -10.27 -16.68
C HIS A 31 7.29 -11.52 -16.96
N PRO A 32 7.73 -12.47 -17.79
CA PRO A 32 6.91 -13.64 -18.16
C PRO A 32 6.51 -14.50 -16.97
N GLU A 33 7.29 -14.46 -15.89
CA GLU A 33 7.01 -15.18 -14.63
C GLU A 33 6.28 -14.31 -13.59
N SER A 34 5.77 -13.12 -13.95
CA SER A 34 5.01 -12.33 -12.99
C SER A 34 3.65 -12.98 -12.72
N LEU A 35 3.32 -13.19 -11.45
CA LEU A 35 2.01 -13.69 -11.00
C LEU A 35 1.50 -12.91 -9.80
N TYR A 36 0.18 -12.95 -9.57
CA TYR A 36 -0.41 -12.47 -8.33
C TYR A 36 -0.13 -13.46 -7.21
N PHE A 37 0.39 -12.96 -6.08
CA PHE A 37 0.58 -13.74 -4.86
C PHE A 37 0.22 -12.90 -3.64
N ALA A 38 -0.16 -13.56 -2.54
CA ALA A 38 -0.38 -12.90 -1.27
C ALA A 38 0.95 -12.64 -0.56
N VAL A 39 1.15 -11.44 -0.04
CA VAL A 39 2.37 -11.07 0.71
C VAL A 39 2.49 -11.87 2.02
N GLY A 40 1.37 -12.24 2.64
CA GLY A 40 1.35 -12.98 3.91
C GLY A 40 1.43 -12.07 5.15
N LYS A 41 1.88 -12.64 6.27
CA LYS A 41 2.03 -11.94 7.54
C LYS A 41 3.41 -11.31 7.67
N VAL A 42 3.47 -10.12 8.25
CA VAL A 42 4.66 -9.25 8.35
C VAL A 42 5.14 -9.18 9.81
N GLY A 43 6.42 -9.50 10.01
CA GLY A 43 7.10 -9.41 11.30
C GLY A 43 7.39 -7.98 11.74
N ARG A 44 7.85 -7.82 12.99
CA ARG A 44 8.16 -6.51 13.56
C ARG A 44 9.35 -5.85 12.86
N ASP A 45 10.39 -6.63 12.60
CA ASP A 45 11.59 -6.26 11.87
C ASP A 45 11.28 -5.70 10.47
N GLN A 46 10.45 -6.41 9.70
CA GLN A 46 10.07 -5.97 8.35
C GLN A 46 9.17 -4.72 8.39
N LEU A 47 8.31 -4.58 9.40
CA LEU A 47 7.52 -3.37 9.58
C LEU A 47 8.42 -2.16 9.86
N GLU A 48 9.39 -2.29 10.78
CA GLU A 48 10.30 -1.20 11.16
C GLU A 48 11.15 -0.75 9.97
N ASP A 49 11.69 -1.69 9.19
CA ASP A 49 12.41 -1.38 7.96
C ASP A 49 11.51 -0.70 6.91
N TYR A 50 10.26 -1.16 6.75
CA TYR A 50 9.29 -0.51 5.86
C TYR A 50 8.95 0.92 6.29
N ALA A 51 8.73 1.14 7.59
CA ALA A 51 8.46 2.46 8.15
C ALA A 51 9.64 3.41 7.90
N HIS A 52 10.87 2.95 8.16
CA HIS A 52 12.09 3.70 7.87
C HIS A 52 12.19 4.09 6.38
N ARG A 53 12.02 3.15 5.45
CA ARG A 53 12.08 3.41 3.99
C ARG A 53 11.00 4.39 3.51
N LYS A 54 9.84 4.40 4.18
CA LYS A 54 8.72 5.30 3.86
C LYS A 54 8.82 6.66 4.55
N GLY A 55 9.74 6.83 5.50
CA GLY A 55 9.79 8.01 6.37
C GLY A 55 8.58 8.09 7.32
N TRP A 56 7.98 6.94 7.65
CA TRP A 56 6.84 6.84 8.54
C TRP A 56 7.28 6.50 9.96
N SER A 57 6.46 6.88 10.93
CA SER A 57 6.55 6.28 12.26
C SER A 57 6.12 4.81 12.22
N VAL A 58 6.62 4.02 13.16
CA VAL A 58 6.19 2.62 13.32
C VAL A 58 4.66 2.56 13.55
N ALA A 59 4.10 3.43 14.39
CA ALA A 59 2.67 3.47 14.65
C ALA A 59 1.84 3.78 13.39
N GLU A 60 2.35 4.64 12.50
CA GLU A 60 1.70 4.89 11.21
C GLU A 60 1.75 3.67 10.30
N ALA A 61 2.89 2.97 10.23
CA ALA A 61 3.02 1.74 9.47
C ALA A 61 2.09 0.63 10.01
N GLU A 62 2.00 0.46 11.34
CA GLU A 62 1.07 -0.46 11.99
C GLU A 62 -0.38 -0.15 11.66
N ARG A 63 -0.75 1.13 11.59
CA ARG A 63 -2.11 1.55 11.21
C ARG A 63 -2.46 1.09 9.80
N TRP A 64 -1.57 1.31 8.83
CA TRP A 64 -1.81 0.96 7.43
C TRP A 64 -1.69 -0.55 7.15
N LEU A 65 -0.79 -1.24 7.83
CA LEU A 65 -0.52 -2.67 7.63
C LEU A 65 -1.22 -3.57 8.65
N ALA A 66 -2.14 -3.04 9.47
CA ALA A 66 -2.82 -3.76 10.53
C ALA A 66 -3.34 -5.17 10.16
N PRO A 67 -3.99 -5.40 8.99
CA PRO A 67 -4.47 -6.73 8.61
C PRO A 67 -3.35 -7.75 8.35
N TYR A 68 -2.15 -7.26 8.04
CA TYR A 68 -0.99 -8.06 7.65
C TYR A 68 0.00 -8.28 8.80
N LEU A 69 -0.18 -7.68 9.97
CA LEU A 69 0.74 -7.90 11.10
C LEU A 69 0.69 -9.35 11.61
N ALA A 70 1.86 -9.93 11.86
CA ALA A 70 2.05 -11.24 12.47
C ALA A 70 1.97 -11.21 14.01
N TYR A 71 1.75 -10.03 14.59
CA TYR A 71 1.77 -9.78 16.03
C TYR A 71 0.67 -8.79 16.42
N HIS A 72 0.36 -8.76 17.71
CA HIS A 72 -0.56 -7.77 18.26
C HIS A 72 0.20 -6.51 18.67
N ARG A 73 -0.43 -5.35 18.44
CA ARG A 73 0.05 -4.09 19.00
C ARG A 73 0.01 -4.19 20.53
N GLN A 74 1.03 -3.66 21.17
CA GLN A 74 1.03 -3.47 22.62
C GLN A 74 0.21 -2.22 22.98
#